data_AF-A0A022RPT7-F1
#
_entry.id   AF-A0A022RPT7-F1
#
_cell.length_a   1.000
_cell.length_b   1.000
_cell.length_c   1.000
_cell.angle_alpha   90.00
_cell.angle_beta   90.00
_cell.angle_gamma   90.00
#
_symmetry.space_group_name_H-M   'P 1'
#
loop_
_entity.id
_entity.type
_entity.pdbx_description
1 polymer ?
#
loop_
_entity_poly.entity_id
_entity_poly.type
_entity_poly.pdbx_seq_one_letter_code
_entity_poly.pdbx_strand_id
1 'polypeptide(L)'
;FFDNAFYARVGGVSTTELNKLEIKFLFGVDFRLHVNVQTFRKYCSLLKKQANDGIIERPLIHSYSIEESCTKNDDSVLSSFRFR
;
A
#
# COMPACT_ATOMS: atom_id res chain seq x y z
N PHE A 1 9.92 12.22 -3.35
CA PHE A 1 8.47 12.40 -3.44
C PHE A 1 8.14 13.40 -4.55
N PHE A 2 7.00 13.23 -5.21
CA PHE A 2 6.44 14.22 -6.13
C PHE A 2 5.35 15.03 -5.42
N ASP A 3 4.94 16.15 -6.03
CA ASP A 3 3.84 16.94 -5.48
C ASP A 3 2.46 16.33 -5.82
N ASN A 4 1.43 16.85 -5.17
CA ASN A 4 0.05 16.41 -5.42
C ASN A 4 -0.43 16.76 -6.83
N ALA A 5 0.14 17.78 -7.48
CA ALA A 5 -0.21 18.09 -8.87
C ALA A 5 0.21 16.97 -9.83
N PHE A 6 1.40 16.40 -9.61
CA PHE A 6 1.90 15.24 -10.34
C PHE A 6 1.02 14.00 -10.09
N TYR A 7 0.76 13.67 -8.82
CA TYR A 7 -0.05 12.49 -8.48
C TYR A 7 -1.49 12.61 -8.97
N ALA A 8 -2.07 13.81 -8.93
CA ALA A 8 -3.42 14.06 -9.44
C ALA A 8 -3.50 13.83 -10.95
N ARG A 9 -2.48 14.31 -11.69
CA ARG A 9 -2.38 14.08 -13.14
C ARG A 9 -2.26 12.61 -13.49
N VAL A 10 -1.44 11.84 -12.77
CA VAL A 10 -1.29 10.38 -13.01
C VAL A 10 -2.57 9.63 -12.61
N GLY A 11 -3.22 10.03 -11.52
CA GLY A 11 -4.44 9.41 -11.00
C GLY A 11 -5.73 9.80 -11.73
N GLY A 12 -5.68 10.72 -12.70
CA GLY A 12 -6.86 11.16 -13.46
C GLY A 12 -7.86 12.00 -12.65
N VAL A 13 -7.40 12.67 -11.59
CA VAL A 13 -8.23 13.53 -10.72
C VAL A 13 -7.71 14.96 -10.69
N SER A 14 -8.53 15.90 -10.22
CA SER A 14 -8.05 17.27 -10.02
C SER A 14 -7.12 17.38 -8.80
N THR A 15 -6.17 18.31 -8.82
CA THR A 15 -5.29 18.55 -7.65
C THR A 15 -6.09 18.93 -6.40
N THR A 16 -7.16 19.73 -6.56
CA THR A 16 -8.06 20.10 -5.46
C THR A 16 -8.75 18.89 -4.84
N GLU A 17 -9.18 17.94 -5.67
CA GLU A 17 -9.76 16.70 -5.21
C GLU A 17 -8.72 15.84 -4.48
N LEU A 18 -7.53 15.66 -5.06
CA LEU A 18 -6.47 14.90 -4.42
C LEU A 18 -6.07 15.50 -3.06
N ASN A 19 -5.94 16.82 -2.96
CA ASN A 19 -5.65 17.50 -1.69
C ASN A 19 -6.74 17.22 -0.64
N LYS A 20 -8.02 17.22 -1.04
CA LYS A 20 -9.13 16.88 -0.13
C LYS A 20 -9.08 15.41 0.30
N LEU A 21 -8.75 14.51 -0.62
CA LEU A 21 -8.60 13.08 -0.33
C LEU A 21 -7.43 12.81 0.60
N GLU A 22 -6.29 13.48 0.40
CA GLU A 22 -5.12 13.39 1.26
C GLU A 22 -5.48 13.74 2.70
N ILE A 23 -6.10 14.90 2.93
CA ILE A 23 -6.50 15.33 4.28
C ILE A 23 -7.49 14.32 4.90
N LYS A 24 -8.51 13.88 4.15
CA LYS A 24 -9.46 12.88 4.64
C LYS A 24 -8.79 11.56 5.02
N PHE A 25 -7.83 11.10 4.21
CA PHE A 25 -7.07 9.89 4.49
C PHE A 25 -6.22 10.03 5.76
N LEU A 26 -5.47 11.13 5.89
CA LEU A 26 -4.61 11.38 7.04
C LEU A 26 -5.40 11.41 8.36
N PHE A 27 -6.58 12.05 8.37
CA PHE A 27 -7.47 12.00 9.52
C PHE A 27 -8.05 10.60 9.75
N GLY A 28 -8.41 9.87 8.68
CA GLY A 28 -8.95 8.51 8.80
C GLY A 28 -7.98 7.49 9.39
N VAL A 29 -6.67 7.76 9.33
CA VAL A 29 -5.62 6.92 9.93
C VAL A 29 -4.98 7.55 11.18
N ASP A 30 -5.57 8.62 11.71
CA ASP A 30 -5.02 9.38 12.85
C ASP A 30 -3.56 9.80 12.67
N PHE A 31 -3.16 10.13 11.44
CA PHE A 31 -1.77 10.45 11.06
C PHE A 31 -0.74 9.34 11.41
N ARG A 32 -1.21 8.11 11.66
CA ARG A 32 -0.35 6.94 11.96
C ARG A 32 0.12 6.28 10.66
N LEU A 33 1.08 6.91 10.00
CA LEU A 33 1.60 6.49 8.69
C LEU A 33 2.65 5.37 8.77
N HIS A 34 3.22 5.13 9.96
CA HIS A 34 4.22 4.09 10.14
C HIS A 34 3.57 2.72 10.43
N VAL A 35 3.83 1.76 9.55
CA VAL A 35 3.40 0.37 9.72
C VAL A 35 4.62 -0.48 10.07
N ASN A 36 4.56 -1.18 11.21
CA ASN A 36 5.63 -2.11 11.56
C ASN A 36 5.54 -3.41 10.73
N VAL A 37 6.66 -4.13 10.65
CA VAL A 37 6.79 -5.36 9.85
C VAL A 37 5.74 -6.40 10.21
N GLN A 38 5.42 -6.56 11.50
CA GLN A 38 4.46 -7.56 11.96
C GLN A 38 3.03 -7.22 11.51
N THR A 39 2.64 -5.96 11.61
CA THR A 39 1.36 -5.46 11.12
C THR A 39 1.25 -5.64 9.60
N PHE A 40 2.29 -5.27 8.84
CA PHE A 40 2.32 -5.48 7.40
C PHE A 40 2.15 -6.96 7.03
N ARG A 41 2.93 -7.86 7.64
CA ARG A 41 2.84 -9.32 7.40
C ARG A 41 1.45 -9.87 7.72
N LYS A 42 0.83 -9.42 8.81
CA LYS A 42 -0.54 -9.81 9.19
C LYS A 42 -1.54 -9.42 8.10
N TYR A 43 -1.50 -8.19 7.60
CA TYR A 43 -2.43 -7.75 6.55
C TYR A 43 -2.20 -8.47 5.22
N CYS A 44 -0.96 -8.75 4.82
CA CYS A 44 -0.68 -9.59 3.65
C CYS A 44 -1.30 -10.99 3.77
N SER A 45 -1.20 -11.62 4.94
CA SER A 45 -1.80 -12.94 5.17
C SER A 45 -3.34 -12.89 5.07
N LEU A 46 -3.97 -11.87 5.64
CA LEU A 46 -5.42 -11.66 5.54
C LEU A 46 -5.89 -11.46 4.09
N LEU A 47 -5.18 -10.64 3.32
CA LEU A 47 -5.49 -10.39 1.90
C LEU A 47 -5.34 -11.66 1.06
N LYS A 48 -4.29 -12.46 1.28
CA LYS A 48 -4.10 -13.75 0.59
C LYS A 48 -5.22 -14.73 0.90
N LYS A 49 -5.63 -14.83 2.17
CA LYS A 49 -6.77 -15.67 2.57
C LYS A 49 -8.06 -15.24 1.88
N GLN A 50 -8.38 -13.94 1.92
CA GLN A 50 -9.62 -13.42 1.32
C GLN A 50 -9.65 -13.55 -0.21
N ALA A 51 -8.49 -13.45 -0.88
CA ALA A 51 -8.38 -13.68 -2.32
C ALA A 51 -8.66 -15.14 -2.70
N ASN A 52 -8.26 -16.09 -1.85
CA ASN A 52 -8.57 -17.51 -2.03
C ASN A 52 -10.06 -17.82 -1.76
N ASP A 53 -10.71 -17.02 -0.91
CA ASP A 53 -12.13 -17.14 -0.56
C ASP A 53 -13.07 -16.41 -1.55
N GLY A 54 -12.55 -15.85 -2.66
CA GLY A 54 -13.32 -15.55 -3.88
C GLY A 54 -14.14 -14.25 -3.96
N ILE A 55 -14.01 -13.29 -3.02
CA ILE A 55 -14.91 -12.10 -2.96
C ILE A 55 -14.31 -10.83 -3.60
N ILE A 56 -13.04 -10.80 -4.00
CA ILE A 56 -12.43 -9.57 -4.55
C ILE A 56 -12.48 -9.60 -6.08
N GLU A 57 -13.47 -8.93 -6.67
CA GLU A 57 -13.43 -8.56 -8.08
C GLU A 57 -12.21 -7.65 -8.31
N ARG A 58 -11.15 -8.21 -8.90
CA ARG A 58 -9.92 -7.47 -9.20
C ARG A 58 -10.14 -6.64 -10.47
N PRO A 59 -10.02 -5.30 -10.45
CA PRO A 59 -9.66 -4.57 -11.66
C PRO A 59 -8.29 -5.08 -12.11
N LEU A 60 -8.17 -5.41 -13.39
CA LEU A 60 -7.00 -6.03 -14.03
C LEU A 60 -5.76 -5.13 -13.98
N ILE A 61 -5.14 -4.96 -12.81
CA ILE A 61 -3.74 -4.61 -12.72
C ILE A 61 -3.03 -5.94 -12.47
N HIS A 62 -2.38 -6.43 -13.52
CA HIS A 62 -1.48 -7.57 -13.50
C HIS A 62 -0.59 -7.48 -12.26
N SER A 63 -0.94 -8.23 -11.22
CA SER A 63 -0.13 -8.33 -10.02
C SER A 63 1.18 -8.94 -10.48
N TYR A 64 2.24 -8.12 -10.55
CA TYR A 64 3.59 -8.64 -10.43
C TYR A 64 3.55 -9.57 -9.23
N SER A 65 3.78 -10.86 -9.47
CA SER A 65 3.93 -11.83 -8.41
C SER A 65 4.99 -11.27 -7.46
N ILE A 66 4.57 -10.83 -6.27
CA ILE A 66 5.49 -10.85 -5.15
C ILE A 66 5.63 -12.33 -4.81
N GLU A 67 6.43 -13.01 -5.63
CA GLU A 67 7.00 -14.32 -5.33
C GLU A 67 7.78 -14.11 -4.02
N GLU A 68 7.10 -14.47 -2.94
CA GLU A 68 7.64 -15.18 -1.79
C GLU A 68 9.05 -14.80 -1.34
N SER A 69 9.16 -13.94 -0.31
CA SER A 69 10.33 -13.94 0.60
C SER A 69 10.02 -13.49 2.02
N CYS A 70 8.76 -13.30 2.41
CA CYS A 70 8.43 -12.98 3.81
C CYS A 70 8.04 -14.23 4.61
N THR A 71 8.81 -15.30 4.49
CA THR A 71 8.76 -16.46 5.41
C THR A 71 10.13 -16.88 5.93
N LYS A 72 11.19 -16.11 5.66
CA LYS A 72 12.52 -16.38 6.21
C LYS A 72 12.98 -15.22 7.08
N ASN A 73 13.40 -15.57 8.28
CA ASN A 73 13.97 -14.69 9.29
C ASN A 73 15.29 -14.13 8.76
N ASP A 74 15.24 -13.08 7.95
CA ASP A 74 16.46 -12.40 7.52
C ASP A 74 16.24 -10.88 7.61
N ASP A 75 16.89 -10.28 8.61
CA ASP A 75 16.99 -8.83 8.83
C ASP A 75 17.62 -8.09 7.64
N SER A 76 18.11 -8.80 6.61
CA SER A 76 18.75 -8.21 5.41
C SER A 76 17.75 -7.64 4.40
N VAL A 77 16.50 -8.12 4.36
CA VAL A 77 15.47 -7.56 3.45
C VAL A 77 15.02 -6.18 3.92
N LEU A 78 15.18 -5.89 5.22
CA LEU A 78 14.78 -4.64 5.87
C LEU A 78 15.63 -3.44 5.41
N SER A 79 16.87 -3.66 4.97
CA SER A 79 17.72 -2.59 4.41
C SER A 79 17.31 -2.13 3.00
N SER A 80 16.49 -2.90 2.29
CA SER A 80 16.08 -2.59 0.91
C SER A 80 14.82 -1.72 0.84
N PHE A 81 13.87 -1.89 1.77
CA PHE A 81 12.68 -1.05 1.87
C PHE A 81 12.93 0.17 2.76
N ARG A 82 13.83 1.03 2.30
CA ARG A 82 13.95 2.39 2.84
C ARG A 82 12.91 3.25 2.13
N PHE A 83 11.78 3.50 2.77
CA PHE A 83 10.92 4.62 2.37
C PHE A 83 11.73 5.91 2.62
N ARG A 84 12.36 6.40 1.55
CA ARG A 84 13.04 7.69 1.53
C ARG A 84 12.05 8.77 1.17
#